data_AF-A0A8X6L2T3-F1
#
_entry.id   AF-A0A8X6L2T3-F1
#
_cell.length_a   1.000
_cell.length_b   1.000
_cell.length_c   1.000
_cell.angle_alpha   90.00
_cell.angle_beta   90.00
_cell.angle_gamma   90.00
#
_symmetry.space_group_name_H-M   'P 1'
#
loop_
_entity.id
_entity.type
_entity.pdbx_description
1 polymer ?
#
loop_
_entity_poly.entity_id
_entity_poly.type
_entity_poly.pdbx_seq_one_letter_code
_entity_poly.pdbx_strand_id
1 'polypeptide(L)'
;MIKRSIPHHQIIIQDNSLETTAIKIARQNDQPITIVSAYRPPRKPITALDLTKIFRNQGYVLVAGDLNAKHRSWSPQTQQNAAGSTIRRFCDSTGYTLNAPSEPTYFHGTTRNTTIDIAISKGMTVIDSTSIPELSSDHNPVLFEVSLDNYTSPALSTYSFPNWPKFQEILTNALPGNPIINNTNDIENAISTFNSTFHNALSNCSTFK
;
A
#
# COMPACT_ATOMS: atom_id res chain seq x y z
N MET A 1 6.43 2.82 -3.84
CA MET A 1 7.88 3.12 -3.89
C MET A 1 8.61 2.10 -3.04
N ILE A 2 9.71 1.52 -3.51
CA ILE A 2 10.51 0.54 -2.75
C ILE A 2 11.82 1.20 -2.35
N LYS A 3 12.33 0.92 -1.16
CA LYS A 3 13.61 1.46 -0.69
C LYS A 3 14.72 1.00 -1.65
N ARG A 4 15.46 1.96 -2.23
CA ARG A 4 16.50 1.72 -3.24
C ARG A 4 17.58 0.71 -2.80
N SER A 5 17.84 0.63 -1.49
CA SER A 5 18.84 -0.29 -0.94
C SER A 5 18.41 -1.75 -0.93
N ILE A 6 17.14 -2.07 -1.24
CA ILE A 6 16.65 -3.45 -1.31
C ILE A 6 16.84 -3.94 -2.76
N PRO A 7 17.67 -4.95 -3.04
CA PRO A 7 17.80 -5.50 -4.38
C PRO A 7 16.49 -6.16 -4.82
N HIS A 8 15.91 -5.68 -5.92
CA HIS A 8 14.66 -6.19 -6.46
C HIS A 8 14.59 -6.01 -7.98
N HIS A 9 13.70 -6.76 -8.63
CA HIS A 9 13.34 -6.55 -10.02
C HIS A 9 11.83 -6.66 -10.20
N GLN A 10 11.29 -5.94 -11.17
CA GLN A 10 9.88 -6.04 -11.54
C GLN A 10 9.62 -7.39 -12.22
N ILE A 11 8.48 -7.99 -11.91
CA ILE A 11 7.98 -9.20 -12.59
C ILE A 11 6.58 -8.94 -13.13
N ILE A 12 6.19 -9.69 -14.16
CA ILE A 12 4.87 -9.61 -14.77
C ILE A 12 4.03 -10.79 -14.27
N ILE A 13 2.87 -10.47 -13.70
CA ILE A 13 1.85 -11.45 -13.37
C ILE A 13 0.72 -11.27 -14.38
N GLN A 14 0.47 -12.32 -15.16
CA GLN A 14 -0.61 -12.33 -16.13
C GLN A 14 -1.87 -12.89 -15.47
N ASP A 15 -2.81 -12.01 -15.17
CA ASP A 15 -4.15 -12.36 -14.74
C ASP A 15 -5.19 -11.40 -15.35
N ASN A 16 -6.43 -11.85 -15.44
CA ASN A 16 -7.50 -11.09 -16.07
C ASN A 16 -8.40 -10.39 -15.05
N SER A 17 -8.14 -10.51 -13.76
CA SER A 17 -9.04 -10.10 -12.68
C SER A 17 -8.54 -8.91 -11.89
N LEU A 18 -7.23 -8.72 -11.83
CA LEU A 18 -6.53 -7.68 -11.10
C LEU A 18 -5.67 -6.87 -12.06
N GLU A 19 -5.48 -5.61 -11.73
CA GLU A 19 -4.41 -4.77 -12.25
C GLU A 19 -3.26 -4.89 -11.25
N THR A 20 -2.13 -5.46 -11.68
CA THR A 20 -1.05 -5.80 -10.77
C THR A 20 0.26 -5.14 -11.16
N THR A 21 1.00 -4.69 -10.15
CA THR A 21 2.42 -4.38 -10.25
C THR A 21 3.16 -5.24 -9.23
N ALA A 22 4.10 -6.04 -9.71
CA ALA A 22 4.79 -7.00 -8.86
C ALA A 22 6.31 -6.82 -8.93
N ILE A 23 6.94 -7.07 -7.80
CA ILE A 23 8.40 -7.14 -7.68
C ILE A 23 8.80 -8.44 -7.00
N LYS A 24 10.01 -8.88 -7.32
CA LYS A 24 10.65 -10.01 -6.67
C LYS A 24 11.94 -9.56 -6.02
N ILE A 25 12.05 -9.88 -4.73
CA ILE A 25 13.23 -9.64 -3.90
C ILE A 25 13.95 -10.98 -3.77
N ALA A 26 15.15 -11.05 -4.32
CA ALA A 26 16.03 -12.20 -4.16
C ALA A 26 16.69 -12.14 -2.78
N ARG A 27 16.81 -13.28 -2.11
CA ARG A 27 17.49 -13.41 -0.81
C ARG A 27 18.63 -14.41 -0.96
N GLN A 28 19.77 -14.09 -0.37
CA GLN A 28 20.92 -14.99 -0.38
C GLN A 28 20.61 -16.18 0.54
N ASN A 29 20.71 -17.40 0.00
CA ASN A 29 20.49 -18.65 0.72
C ASN A 29 19.09 -18.82 1.37
N ASP A 30 18.07 -18.11 0.88
CA ASP A 30 16.69 -18.25 1.37
C ASP A 30 15.68 -18.10 0.22
N GLN A 31 14.42 -18.44 0.48
CA GLN A 31 13.30 -18.30 -0.43
C GLN A 31 13.09 -16.82 -0.83
N PRO A 32 12.81 -16.54 -2.11
CA PRO A 32 12.53 -15.19 -2.55
C PRO A 32 11.21 -14.67 -1.99
N ILE A 33 11.06 -13.34 -1.96
CA ILE A 33 9.81 -12.68 -1.61
C ILE A 33 9.24 -12.05 -2.87
N THR A 34 7.97 -12.31 -3.14
CA THR A 34 7.20 -11.64 -4.18
C THR A 34 6.22 -10.69 -3.51
N ILE A 35 6.26 -9.40 -3.87
CA ILE A 35 5.30 -8.40 -3.40
C ILE A 35 4.50 -7.95 -4.60
N VAL A 36 3.18 -8.01 -4.50
CA VAL A 36 2.23 -7.65 -5.55
C VAL A 36 1.33 -6.56 -5.02
N SER A 37 1.43 -5.37 -5.61
CA SER A 37 0.39 -4.36 -5.50
C SER A 37 -0.73 -4.73 -6.46
N ALA A 38 -1.97 -4.80 -5.97
CA ALA A 38 -3.11 -5.23 -6.77
C ALA A 38 -4.30 -4.30 -6.59
N TYR A 39 -4.91 -3.94 -7.72
CA TYR A 39 -6.20 -3.27 -7.76
C TYR A 39 -7.21 -4.18 -8.47
N ARG A 40 -8.36 -4.43 -7.84
CA ARG A 40 -9.49 -5.08 -8.49
C ARG A 40 -10.58 -4.05 -8.80
N PRO A 41 -10.88 -3.78 -10.07
CA PRO A 41 -12.03 -2.94 -10.40
C PRO A 41 -13.33 -3.52 -9.80
N PRO A 42 -14.25 -2.70 -9.23
CA PRO A 42 -15.35 -3.18 -8.38
C PRO A 42 -16.21 -4.31 -8.96
N ARG A 43 -16.42 -4.31 -10.28
CA ARG A 43 -17.27 -5.26 -11.00
C ARG A 43 -16.50 -6.40 -11.69
N LYS A 44 -15.17 -6.37 -11.66
CA LYS A 44 -14.35 -7.37 -12.36
C LYS A 44 -14.43 -8.71 -11.62
N PRO A 45 -14.81 -9.83 -12.25
CA PRO A 45 -14.85 -11.11 -11.56
C PRO A 45 -13.44 -11.54 -11.14
N ILE A 46 -13.33 -12.25 -10.03
CA ILE A 46 -12.10 -12.91 -9.59
C ILE A 46 -12.42 -14.37 -9.28
N THR A 47 -11.62 -15.28 -9.82
CA THR A 47 -11.76 -16.72 -9.62
C THR A 47 -10.60 -17.28 -8.78
N ALA A 48 -10.77 -18.49 -8.26
CA ALA A 48 -9.68 -19.21 -7.61
C ALA A 48 -8.51 -19.49 -8.58
N LEU A 49 -8.78 -19.63 -9.88
CA LEU A 49 -7.73 -19.81 -10.89
C LEU A 49 -6.89 -18.54 -11.06
N ASP A 50 -7.51 -17.37 -11.04
CA ASP A 50 -6.79 -16.09 -11.13
C ASP A 50 -5.90 -15.89 -9.91
N LEU A 51 -6.44 -16.15 -8.70
CA LEU A 51 -5.65 -16.16 -7.46
C LEU A 51 -4.50 -17.17 -7.52
N THR A 52 -4.74 -18.38 -8.03
CA THR A 52 -3.69 -19.40 -8.21
C THR A 52 -2.56 -18.89 -9.12
N LYS A 53 -2.88 -18.17 -10.20
CA LYS A 53 -1.87 -17.60 -11.10
C LYS A 53 -1.03 -16.52 -10.40
N ILE A 54 -1.65 -15.69 -9.57
CA ILE A 54 -0.96 -14.64 -8.82
C ILE A 54 0.00 -15.26 -7.78
N PHE A 55 -0.48 -16.27 -7.05
CA PHE A 55 0.27 -16.96 -5.99
C PHE A 55 1.18 -18.11 -6.47
N ARG A 56 1.34 -18.27 -7.80
CA ARG A 56 2.17 -19.34 -8.41
C ARG A 56 3.65 -19.17 -8.13
N ASN A 57 4.10 -17.95 -7.81
CA ASN A 57 5.50 -17.67 -7.54
C ASN A 57 6.01 -18.52 -6.36
N GLN A 58 7.26 -18.98 -6.49
CA GLN A 58 7.96 -19.73 -5.45
C GLN A 58 8.32 -18.83 -4.28
N GLY A 59 8.45 -19.42 -3.09
CA GLY A 59 8.77 -18.71 -1.85
C GLY A 59 7.57 -17.96 -1.27
N TYR A 60 7.87 -16.84 -0.62
CA TYR A 60 6.91 -15.98 0.04
C TYR A 60 6.19 -15.08 -0.97
N VAL A 61 4.88 -14.92 -0.83
CA VAL A 61 4.09 -14.04 -1.69
C VAL A 61 3.16 -13.20 -0.85
N LEU A 62 3.22 -11.88 -1.01
CA LEU A 62 2.31 -10.91 -0.43
C LEU A 62 1.58 -10.20 -1.56
N VAL A 63 0.24 -10.28 -1.58
CA VAL A 63 -0.61 -9.51 -2.47
C VAL A 63 -1.39 -8.51 -1.63
N ALA A 64 -1.31 -7.22 -1.93
CA ALA A 64 -1.96 -6.17 -1.15
C ALA A 64 -2.50 -5.04 -2.04
N GLY A 65 -3.64 -4.47 -1.66
CA GLY A 65 -4.22 -3.27 -2.29
C GLY A 65 -5.74 -3.27 -2.23
N ASP A 66 -6.36 -2.38 -3.01
CA ASP A 66 -7.82 -2.30 -3.09
C ASP A 66 -8.37 -3.46 -3.95
N LEU A 67 -8.88 -4.49 -3.27
CA LEU A 67 -9.47 -5.65 -3.94
C LEU A 67 -10.98 -5.51 -4.15
N ASN A 68 -11.61 -4.41 -3.71
CA ASN A 68 -13.05 -4.21 -3.78
C ASN A 68 -13.86 -5.44 -3.32
N ALA A 69 -13.34 -6.19 -2.35
CA ALA A 69 -13.84 -7.49 -1.91
C ALA A 69 -14.37 -7.39 -0.49
N LYS A 70 -15.63 -7.79 -0.30
CA LYS A 70 -16.33 -7.65 0.98
C LYS A 70 -16.76 -9.01 1.48
N HIS A 71 -16.44 -9.31 2.73
CA HIS A 71 -16.88 -10.51 3.43
C HIS A 71 -17.06 -10.19 4.90
N ARG A 72 -18.04 -10.84 5.54
CA ARG A 72 -18.40 -10.55 6.93
C ARG A 72 -17.27 -10.83 7.93
N SER A 73 -16.30 -11.67 7.57
CA SER A 73 -15.17 -12.00 8.45
C SER A 73 -14.12 -10.91 8.58
N TRP A 74 -14.04 -9.94 7.66
CA TRP A 74 -13.11 -8.80 7.75
C TRP A 74 -13.79 -7.44 7.58
N SER A 75 -15.03 -7.41 7.08
CA SER A 75 -15.83 -6.20 6.98
C SER A 75 -17.26 -6.50 7.47
N PRO A 76 -17.43 -6.70 8.80
CA PRO A 76 -18.63 -7.31 9.39
C PRO A 76 -19.92 -6.51 9.18
N GLN A 77 -19.80 -5.18 9.06
CA GLN A 77 -20.93 -4.27 8.89
C GLN A 77 -21.43 -4.18 7.44
N THR A 78 -20.84 -4.96 6.52
CA THR A 78 -21.09 -4.82 5.08
C THR A 78 -21.75 -6.07 4.48
N GLN A 79 -22.48 -5.87 3.39
CA GLN A 79 -22.95 -6.98 2.57
C GLN A 79 -21.78 -7.61 1.81
N GLN A 80 -21.58 -8.90 2.02
CA GLN A 80 -20.59 -9.72 1.32
C GLN A 80 -20.88 -9.76 -0.18
N ASN A 81 -19.81 -9.75 -1.00
CA ASN A 81 -19.89 -9.87 -2.45
C ASN A 81 -19.19 -11.14 -2.96
N ALA A 82 -19.40 -11.49 -4.23
CA ALA A 82 -18.84 -12.70 -4.83
C ALA A 82 -17.30 -12.76 -4.75
N ALA A 83 -16.63 -11.62 -4.90
CA ALA A 83 -15.18 -11.53 -4.79
C ALA A 83 -14.70 -11.89 -3.38
N GLY A 84 -15.33 -11.33 -2.33
CA GLY A 84 -15.02 -11.68 -0.95
C GLY A 84 -15.29 -13.15 -0.64
N SER A 85 -16.41 -13.71 -1.14
CA SER A 85 -16.68 -15.15 -1.02
C SER A 85 -15.61 -16.02 -1.68
N THR A 86 -15.10 -15.62 -2.85
CA THR A 86 -14.07 -16.37 -3.58
C THR A 86 -12.73 -16.28 -2.88
N ILE A 87 -12.30 -15.08 -2.49
CA ILE A 87 -11.05 -14.86 -1.75
C ILE A 87 -11.05 -15.64 -0.45
N ARG A 88 -12.14 -15.57 0.32
CA ARG A 88 -12.26 -16.28 1.60
C ARG A 88 -12.07 -17.79 1.41
N ARG A 89 -12.82 -18.39 0.49
CA ARG A 89 -12.72 -19.83 0.18
C ARG A 89 -11.33 -20.22 -0.32
N PHE A 90 -10.68 -19.36 -1.09
CA PHE A 90 -9.32 -19.59 -1.57
C PHE A 90 -8.31 -19.59 -0.43
N CYS A 91 -8.39 -18.65 0.51
CA CYS A 91 -7.55 -18.66 1.70
C CYS A 91 -7.79 -19.90 2.56
N ASP A 92 -9.06 -20.25 2.81
CA ASP A 92 -9.42 -21.43 3.60
C ASP A 92 -8.89 -22.74 2.97
N SER A 93 -8.90 -22.86 1.63
CA SER A 93 -8.45 -24.08 0.94
C SER A 93 -6.94 -24.19 0.78
N THR A 94 -6.22 -23.07 0.78
CA THR A 94 -4.77 -23.02 0.58
C THR A 94 -3.98 -22.89 1.88
N GLY A 95 -4.64 -22.47 2.96
CA GLY A 95 -3.98 -22.10 4.20
C GLY A 95 -3.24 -20.75 4.12
N TYR A 96 -3.49 -19.95 3.09
CA TYR A 96 -2.93 -18.60 2.99
C TYR A 96 -3.66 -17.66 3.95
N THR A 97 -2.92 -16.72 4.53
CA THR A 97 -3.47 -15.82 5.53
C THR A 97 -4.09 -14.60 4.87
N LEU A 98 -5.29 -14.23 5.31
CA LEU A 98 -5.96 -12.99 4.93
C LEU A 98 -5.72 -11.95 6.03
N ASN A 99 -5.25 -10.78 5.62
CA ASN A 99 -4.77 -9.72 6.49
C ASN A 99 -5.61 -8.49 6.17
N ALA A 100 -6.43 -8.06 7.13
CA ALA A 100 -7.33 -6.94 6.95
C ALA A 100 -7.40 -6.17 8.28
N PRO A 101 -7.29 -4.83 8.25
CA PRO A 101 -7.45 -4.04 9.46
C PRO A 101 -8.86 -4.21 10.02
N SER A 102 -8.98 -4.16 11.35
CA SER A 102 -10.30 -4.19 12.02
C SER A 102 -11.13 -2.95 11.69
N GLU A 103 -10.46 -1.83 11.48
CA GLU A 103 -11.07 -0.57 11.11
C GLU A 103 -11.32 -0.46 9.59
N PRO A 104 -12.39 0.23 9.16
CA PRO A 104 -12.66 0.45 7.75
C PRO A 104 -11.50 1.16 7.04
N THR A 105 -11.33 0.85 5.75
CA THR A 105 -10.31 1.44 4.88
C THR A 105 -10.91 2.36 3.83
N TYR A 106 -12.22 2.25 3.58
CA TYR A 106 -12.96 3.05 2.63
C TYR A 106 -14.19 3.66 3.27
N PHE A 107 -14.43 4.94 3.03
CA PHE A 107 -15.49 5.75 3.64
C PHE A 107 -16.30 6.47 2.56
N HIS A 108 -17.52 5.98 2.31
CA HIS A 108 -18.44 6.64 1.38
C HIS A 108 -19.63 7.26 2.13
N GLY A 109 -19.56 8.55 2.40
CA GLY A 109 -20.54 9.26 3.21
C GLY A 109 -20.45 8.86 4.69
N THR A 110 -21.56 8.92 5.42
CA THR A 110 -21.56 8.75 6.89
C THR A 110 -21.74 7.31 7.37
N THR A 111 -22.15 6.38 6.50
CA THR A 111 -22.59 5.02 6.93
C THR A 111 -22.07 3.86 6.08
N ARG A 112 -21.40 4.13 4.95
CA ARG A 112 -20.93 3.08 4.04
C ARG A 112 -19.43 2.88 4.19
N ASN A 113 -19.02 2.48 5.38
CA ASN A 113 -17.64 2.23 5.72
C ASN A 113 -17.33 0.75 5.42
N THR A 114 -16.28 0.49 4.66
CA THR A 114 -15.92 -0.88 4.25
C THR A 114 -14.43 -1.12 4.35
N THR A 115 -14.03 -2.37 4.55
CA THR A 115 -12.63 -2.81 4.55
C THR A 115 -12.38 -3.54 3.25
N ILE A 116 -11.80 -2.84 2.27
CA ILE A 116 -11.56 -3.36 0.91
C ILE A 116 -10.08 -3.31 0.50
N ASP A 117 -9.28 -2.55 1.24
CA ASP A 117 -7.83 -2.52 1.17
C ASP A 117 -7.28 -3.61 2.09
N ILE A 118 -7.01 -4.78 1.51
CA ILE A 118 -6.63 -5.99 2.24
C ILE A 118 -5.37 -6.61 1.64
N ALA A 119 -4.72 -7.48 2.41
CA ALA A 119 -3.60 -8.28 1.93
C ALA A 119 -3.85 -9.78 2.11
N ILE A 120 -3.21 -10.58 1.27
CA ILE A 120 -3.21 -12.04 1.35
C ILE A 120 -1.75 -12.50 1.29
N SER A 121 -1.33 -13.33 2.24
CA SER A 121 0.05 -13.78 2.36
C SER A 121 0.20 -15.30 2.31
N LYS A 122 1.18 -15.75 1.51
CA LYS A 122 1.63 -17.14 1.38
C LYS A 122 2.95 -17.31 2.11
N GLY A 123 2.95 -18.20 3.10
CA GLY A 123 4.15 -18.56 3.87
C GLY A 123 4.64 -17.46 4.83
N MET A 124 3.84 -16.42 5.10
CA MET A 124 4.21 -15.33 6.00
C MET A 124 3.23 -15.28 7.17
N THR A 125 3.74 -14.91 8.34
CA THR A 125 2.94 -14.69 9.55
C THR A 125 2.52 -13.23 9.62
N VAL A 126 1.25 -12.98 9.91
CA VAL A 126 0.72 -11.63 10.12
C VAL A 126 1.08 -11.19 11.52
N ILE A 127 1.69 -10.01 11.64
CA ILE A 127 1.94 -9.38 12.93
C ILE A 127 0.79 -8.41 13.23
N ASP A 128 0.53 -7.47 12.32
CA ASP A 128 -0.50 -6.45 12.48
C ASP A 128 -1.03 -5.95 11.13
N SER A 129 -2.22 -5.36 11.15
CA SER A 129 -2.76 -4.59 10.03
C SER A 129 -3.57 -3.40 10.57
N THR A 130 -3.14 -2.19 10.24
CA THR A 130 -3.72 -0.96 10.78
C THR A 130 -4.19 -0.03 9.66
N SER A 131 -5.45 0.40 9.71
CA SER A 131 -5.99 1.48 8.88
C SER A 131 -5.61 2.82 9.51
N ILE A 132 -4.95 3.68 8.74
CA ILE A 132 -4.41 4.95 9.22
C ILE A 132 -5.34 6.06 8.77
N PRO A 133 -6.05 6.76 9.70
CA PRO A 133 -6.97 7.85 9.36
C PRO A 133 -6.21 9.15 9.06
N GLU A 134 -5.29 9.08 8.11
CA GLU A 134 -4.51 10.19 7.60
C GLU A 134 -4.87 10.41 6.12
N LEU A 135 -4.71 11.65 5.64
CA LEU A 135 -5.08 12.13 4.30
C LEU A 135 -6.55 12.55 4.14
N SER A 136 -6.84 13.22 3.02
CA SER A 136 -8.17 13.73 2.64
C SER A 136 -8.90 12.86 1.60
N SER A 137 -8.44 11.63 1.38
CA SER A 137 -9.07 10.68 0.46
C SER A 137 -10.24 9.97 1.17
N ASP A 138 -11.16 9.43 0.38
CA ASP A 138 -12.16 8.47 0.85
C ASP A 138 -11.56 7.10 1.22
N HIS A 139 -10.27 6.86 0.92
CA HIS A 139 -9.50 5.73 1.42
C HIS A 139 -8.48 6.14 2.48
N ASN A 140 -8.41 5.34 3.54
CA ASN A 140 -7.32 5.37 4.50
C ASN A 140 -6.16 4.51 4.00
N PRO A 141 -4.90 5.00 4.09
CA PRO A 141 -3.73 4.15 3.96
C PRO A 141 -3.78 2.96 4.94
N VAL A 142 -3.24 1.81 4.53
CA VAL A 142 -3.15 0.62 5.37
C VAL A 142 -1.70 0.20 5.56
N LEU A 143 -1.30 0.03 6.81
CA LEU A 143 -0.02 -0.57 7.18
C LEU A 143 -0.22 -2.07 7.43
N PHE A 144 0.50 -2.91 6.69
CA PHE A 144 0.57 -4.35 6.93
C PHE A 144 1.94 -4.71 7.47
N GLU A 145 1.98 -5.36 8.63
CA GLU A 145 3.20 -5.90 9.23
C GLU A 145 3.18 -7.44 9.13
N VAL A 146 4.22 -8.00 8.49
CA VAL A 146 4.34 -9.45 8.27
C VAL A 146 5.76 -9.92 8.61
N SER A 147 5.85 -11.14 9.12
CA SER A 147 7.11 -11.84 9.39
C SER A 147 7.31 -13.02 8.44
N LEU A 148 8.56 -13.27 8.08
CA LEU A 148 8.99 -14.45 7.31
C LEU A 148 9.35 -15.64 8.21
N ASP A 149 9.61 -15.39 9.49
CA ASP A 149 9.97 -16.38 10.51
C ASP A 149 8.94 -16.37 11.67
N ASN A 150 8.97 -17.40 12.53
CA ASN A 150 8.30 -17.35 13.84
C ASN A 150 9.00 -16.26 14.68
N TYR A 151 8.44 -15.06 14.67
CA TYR A 151 9.10 -13.83 15.11
C TYR A 151 9.30 -13.78 16.63
N THR A 152 10.54 -13.55 17.07
CA THR A 152 10.83 -12.79 18.30
C THR A 152 11.21 -11.38 17.88
N SER A 153 10.44 -10.40 18.36
CA SER A 153 10.53 -9.00 17.95
C SER A 153 11.91 -8.37 18.14
N PRO A 154 12.62 -7.93 17.09
CA PRO A 154 13.62 -6.89 17.21
C PRO A 154 12.91 -5.53 17.39
N ALA A 155 13.53 -4.65 18.18
CA ALA A 155 13.05 -3.28 18.38
C ALA A 155 12.80 -2.59 17.03
N LEU A 156 11.63 -1.96 16.91
CA LEU A 156 11.26 -1.10 15.77
C LEU A 156 12.43 -0.18 15.46
N SER A 157 13.00 -0.28 14.25
CA SER A 157 13.89 0.76 13.75
C SER A 157 13.10 2.05 13.76
N THR A 158 13.59 3.07 14.47
CA THR A 158 13.00 4.41 14.48
C THR A 158 12.88 4.90 13.05
N TYR A 159 11.65 4.92 12.53
CA TYR A 159 11.37 5.55 11.25
C TYR A 159 11.61 7.06 11.42
N SER A 160 12.47 7.59 10.57
CA SER A 160 12.63 9.03 10.37
C SER A 160 11.37 9.53 9.67
N PHE A 161 10.42 10.06 10.45
CA PHE A 161 9.32 10.81 9.88
C PHE A 161 9.80 12.23 9.59
N PRO A 162 9.51 12.80 8.40
CA PRO A 162 9.71 14.23 8.17
C PRO A 162 8.93 15.01 9.22
N ASN A 163 9.55 16.04 9.80
CA ASN A 163 8.84 17.00 10.65
C ASN A 163 7.85 17.79 9.77
N TRP A 164 6.63 17.28 9.64
CA TRP A 164 5.58 17.85 8.80
C TRP A 164 5.23 19.30 9.14
N PRO A 165 5.09 19.69 10.43
CA PRO A 165 4.90 21.10 10.79
C PRO A 165 6.01 22.00 10.25
N LYS A 166 7.27 21.61 10.43
CA LYS A 166 8.42 22.37 9.91
C LYS A 166 8.45 22.39 8.38
N PHE A 167 8.07 21.29 7.75
CA PHE A 167 8.00 21.20 6.28
C PHE A 167 6.94 22.16 5.73
N GLN A 168 5.75 22.17 6.34
CA GLN A 168 4.67 23.08 5.99
C GLN A 168 5.07 24.54 6.25
N GLU A 169 5.74 24.84 7.35
CA GLU A 169 6.25 26.17 7.67
C GLU A 169 7.22 26.69 6.59
N ILE A 170 8.21 25.88 6.20
CA ILE A 170 9.17 26.26 5.16
C ILE A 170 8.45 26.53 3.83
N LEU A 171 7.54 25.64 3.41
CA LEU A 171 6.79 25.84 2.16
C LEU A 171 5.92 27.10 2.21
N THR A 172 5.21 27.33 3.32
CA THR A 172 4.30 28.49 3.47
C THR A 172 5.06 29.81 3.45
N ASN A 173 6.25 29.85 4.06
CA ASN A 173 7.06 31.06 4.12
C ASN A 173 7.82 31.35 2.82
N ALA A 174 8.21 30.32 2.06
CA ALA A 174 9.08 30.47 0.90
C ALA A 174 8.36 30.43 -0.45
N LEU A 175 7.12 29.91 -0.52
CA LEU A 175 6.34 29.90 -1.76
C LEU A 175 5.33 31.06 -1.79
N PRO A 176 5.38 31.94 -2.81
CA PRO A 176 4.28 32.85 -3.07
C PRO A 176 3.07 32.01 -3.49
N GLY A 177 2.01 32.00 -2.69
CA GLY A 177 0.84 31.14 -2.92
C GLY A 177 0.13 31.35 -4.27
N ASN A 178 0.40 32.47 -4.94
CA ASN A 178 -0.15 32.75 -6.27
C ASN A 178 0.88 33.54 -7.11
N PRO A 179 1.82 32.87 -7.80
CA PRO A 179 2.82 33.54 -8.63
C PRO A 179 2.15 34.23 -9.82
N ILE A 180 2.60 35.44 -10.16
CA ILE A 180 2.12 36.14 -11.36
C ILE A 180 2.79 35.51 -12.58
N ILE A 181 2.00 35.02 -13.54
CA ILE A 181 2.47 34.36 -14.75
C ILE A 181 1.99 35.16 -15.97
N ASN A 182 2.91 35.85 -16.64
CA ASN A 182 2.60 36.63 -17.84
C ASN A 182 3.22 36.02 -19.11
N ASN A 183 4.25 35.19 -18.97
CA ASN A 183 4.96 34.56 -20.08
C ASN A 183 5.54 33.19 -19.67
N THR A 184 6.10 32.46 -20.64
CA THR A 184 6.67 31.13 -20.42
C THR A 184 7.86 31.13 -19.45
N ASN A 185 8.67 32.19 -19.43
CA ASN A 185 9.79 32.32 -18.50
C ASN A 185 9.31 32.43 -17.04
N ASP A 186 8.16 33.07 -16.80
CA ASP A 186 7.55 33.12 -15.47
C ASP A 186 7.11 31.72 -14.99
N ILE A 187 6.64 30.87 -15.91
CA ILE A 187 6.29 29.46 -15.62
C ILE A 187 7.54 28.69 -15.18
N GLU A 188 8.63 28.77 -15.96
CA GLU A 188 9.89 28.09 -15.64
C GLU A 188 10.45 28.55 -14.30
N ASN A 189 10.39 29.85 -14.02
CA ASN A 189 10.82 30.42 -12.74
C ASN A 189 9.96 29.93 -11.56
N ALA A 190 8.64 29.86 -11.75
CA ALA A 190 7.72 29.34 -10.71
C ALA A 190 8.00 27.86 -10.43
N ILE A 191 8.20 27.03 -11.47
CA ILE A 191 8.54 25.60 -11.34
C ILE A 191 9.89 25.43 -10.63
N SER A 192 10.91 26.19 -11.06
CA SER A 192 12.24 26.17 -10.46
C SER A 192 12.20 26.56 -8.98
N THR A 193 11.48 27.64 -8.66
CA THR A 193 11.28 28.11 -7.28
C THR A 193 10.58 27.03 -6.44
N PHE A 194 9.47 26.47 -6.94
CA PHE A 194 8.76 25.39 -6.27
C PHE A 194 9.67 24.20 -5.96
N ASN A 195 10.38 23.70 -6.98
CA ASN A 195 11.27 22.55 -6.84
C ASN A 195 12.41 22.82 -5.84
N SER A 196 13.05 23.99 -5.93
CA SER A 196 14.14 24.36 -5.02
C SER A 196 13.67 24.43 -3.57
N THR A 197 12.51 25.05 -3.32
CA THR A 197 11.93 25.21 -2.00
C THR A 197 11.46 23.87 -1.44
N PHE A 198 10.85 23.02 -2.27
CA PHE A 198 10.46 21.66 -1.89
C PHE A 198 11.67 20.81 -1.47
N HIS A 199 12.75 20.82 -2.26
CA HIS A 199 13.98 20.09 -1.93
C HIS A 199 14.67 20.65 -0.68
N ASN A 200 14.65 21.98 -0.50
CA ASN A 200 15.15 22.62 0.73
C ASN A 200 14.35 22.18 1.95
N ALA A 201 13.01 22.21 1.87
CA ALA A 201 12.12 21.80 2.94
C ALA A 201 12.34 20.32 3.32
N LEU A 202 12.45 19.42 2.33
CA LEU A 202 12.74 18.01 2.56
C LEU A 202 14.05 17.80 3.33
N SER A 203 15.11 18.50 2.91
CA SER A 203 16.43 18.38 3.52
C SER A 203 16.45 18.89 4.97
N ASN A 204 15.71 19.96 5.26
CA ASN A 204 15.68 20.60 6.57
C ASN A 204 14.69 19.99 7.57
N CYS A 205 13.78 19.14 7.10
CA CYS A 205 12.74 18.50 7.92
C CYS A 205 12.95 17.01 8.13
N SER A 206 13.93 16.41 7.46
CA SER A 206 14.33 15.03 7.70
C SER A 206 15.21 14.94 8.94
N THR A 207 14.65 14.56 10.08
CA THR A 207 15.44 14.22 11.27
C THR A 207 15.92 12.78 11.17
N PHE A 208 17.23 12.57 11.11
CA PHE A 208 17.83 11.29 11.46
C PHE A 208 17.82 11.19 12.99
N LYS A 209 17.12 10.19 13.54
CA LYS A 209 17.30 9.73 14.92
C LYS A 209 17.87 8.32 14.87
#